data_AF-A0A2V8Q124-F1
#
_entry.id   AF-A0A2V8Q124-F1
#
_cell.length_a   1.000
_cell.length_b   1.000
_cell.length_c   1.000
_cell.angle_alpha   90.00
_cell.angle_beta   90.00
_cell.angle_gamma   90.00
#
_symmetry.space_group_name_H-M   'P 1'
#
loop_
_entity.id
_entity.type
_entity.pdbx_description
1 polymer ?
#
loop_
_entity_poly.entity_id
_entity_poly.type
_entity_poly.pdbx_seq_one_letter_code
_entity_poly.pdbx_strand_id
1 'polypeptide(L)' 'RTVWETMKIVIEPSAAVPYAAILEPVIDVDGKRVGIILTGGNVDLDALPWNL' A
#
# COMPACT_ATOMS: atom_id res chain seq x y z
N ARG A 1 2.71 3.60 -5.70
CA ARG A 1 3.30 2.66 -6.70
C ARG A 1 4.14 1.56 -6.04
N THR A 2 4.84 1.85 -4.93
CA THR A 2 5.78 0.91 -4.27
C THR A 2 5.25 -0.51 -4.07
N VAL A 3 4.02 -0.69 -3.57
CA VAL A 3 3.44 -2.03 -3.38
C VAL A 3 3.32 -2.79 -4.71
N TRP A 4 2.84 -2.15 -5.77
CA TRP A 4 2.72 -2.80 -7.09
C TRP A 4 4.09 -3.12 -7.68
N GLU A 5 5.06 -2.23 -7.52
CA GLU A 5 6.40 -2.39 -8.07
C GLU A 5 7.23 -3.45 -7.35
N THR A 6 7.06 -3.60 -6.04
CA THR A 6 7.85 -4.51 -5.22
C THR A 6 7.17 -5.86 -5.03
N MET A 7 5.87 -5.87 -4.72
CA MET A 7 5.10 -7.07 -4.40
C MET A 7 4.33 -7.64 -5.59
N LYS A 8 4.20 -6.88 -6.70
CA LYS A 8 3.52 -7.31 -7.94
C LYS A 8 2.04 -7.67 -7.76
N ILE A 9 1.40 -7.11 -6.73
CA ILE A 9 -0.03 -7.24 -6.45
C ILE A 9 -0.75 -5.91 -6.66
N VAL A 10 -1.99 -5.95 -7.14
CA VAL A 10 -2.85 -4.76 -7.25
C VAL A 10 -3.62 -4.60 -5.95
N ILE A 11 -3.61 -3.37 -5.42
CA ILE A 11 -4.35 -2.97 -4.23
C ILE A 11 -5.13 -1.70 -4.51
N GLU A 12 -6.30 -1.57 -3.89
CA GLU A 12 -7.06 -0.33 -3.92
C GLU A 12 -6.42 0.76 -3.04
N PRO A 13 -6.72 2.05 -3.24
CA PRO A 13 -6.13 3.14 -2.44
C PRO A 13 -6.33 2.99 -0.92
N SER A 14 -7.49 2.53 -0.46
CA SER A 14 -7.79 2.31 0.97
C SER A 14 -6.86 1.27 1.60
N ALA A 15 -6.50 0.20 0.87
CA ALA A 15 -5.63 -0.85 1.38
C ALA A 15 -4.16 -0.40 1.52
N ALA A 16 -3.78 0.72 0.90
CA ALA A 16 -2.42 1.28 1.02
C ALA A 16 -2.21 2.11 2.30
N VAL A 17 -3.28 2.48 3.02
CA VAL A 17 -3.21 3.37 4.19
C VAL A 17 -2.31 2.83 5.32
N PRO A 18 -2.38 1.56 5.74
CA PRO A 18 -1.50 1.04 6.80
C PRO A 18 -0.03 1.04 6.38
N TYR A 19 0.25 0.81 5.09
CA TYR A 19 1.60 0.89 4.54
C TYR A 19 2.13 2.33 4.57
N ALA A 20 1.31 3.32 4.20
CA ALA A 20 1.67 4.73 4.27
C ALA A 20 1.93 5.19 5.72
N ALA A 21 1.15 4.74 6.70
CA ALA A 21 1.34 5.08 8.11
C ALA A 21 2.71 4.62 8.66
N ILE A 22 3.25 3.52 8.15
CA ILE A 22 4.59 3.03 8.50
C ILE A 22 5.69 3.86 7.80
N LEU A 23 5.46 4.29 6.55
CA LEU A 23 6.41 5.12 5.81
C LEU A 23 6.53 6.56 6.35
N GLU A 24 5.45 7.11 6.91
CA GLU A 24 5.36 8.47 7.46
C GLU A 24 5.70 8.53 8.98
N PRO A 25 6.61 7.65 9.44
CA PRO A 25 6.80 7.19 10.83
C PRO A 25 5.68 7.45 11.85
N VAL A 26 4.41 7.29 11.46
CA VAL A 26 3.27 7.56 12.37
C VAL A 26 3.16 6.48 13.44
N ILE A 27 3.69 5.28 13.15
CA ILE A 27 3.68 4.12 14.05
C ILE A 27 5.11 3.64 14.24
N ASP A 28 5.55 3.56 15.51
CA ASP A 28 6.86 2.99 15.85
C ASP A 28 6.87 1.47 15.65
N VAL A 29 7.58 1.03 14.62
CA VAL A 29 7.75 -0.38 14.26
C VAL A 29 9.22 -0.82 14.27
N ASP A 30 10.13 -0.01 14.81
CA ASP A 30 11.57 -0.32 14.80
C ASP A 30 11.88 -1.59 15.62
N GLY A 31 12.73 -2.45 15.06
CA GLY A 31 13.06 -3.75 15.64
C GLY A 31 11.91 -4.76 15.75
N LYS A 32 10.71 -4.47 15.22
CA LYS A 32 9.52 -5.32 15.33
C LYS A 32 9.24 -6.07 14.01
N ARG A 33 8.72 -7.29 14.13
CA ARG A 33 8.13 -8.02 12.99
C ARG A 33 6.67 -7.63 12.87
N VAL A 34 6.33 -6.91 11.81
CA VAL A 34 4.98 -6.37 11.60
C VAL A 34 4.34 -6.98 10.36
N GLY A 35 3.07 -7.38 10.48
CA GLY A 35 2.24 -7.78 9.37
C GLY A 35 1.30 -6.64 8.95
N ILE A 36 1.17 -6.41 7.64
CA ILE A 36 0.21 -5.47 7.07
C ILE A 36 -0.87 -6.28 6.35
N ILE A 37 -2.13 -5.99 6.64
CA ILE A 37 -3.27 -6.59 5.95
C ILE A 37 -3.69 -5.67 4.81
N LEU A 38 -3.55 -6.16 3.58
CA LEU A 38 -4.03 -5.50 2.38
C LEU A 38 -5.43 -6.05 2.10
N THR A 39 -6.46 -5.28 2.48
CA THR A 39 -7.84 -5.79 2.55
C THR A 39 -8.55 -5.86 1.20
N GLY A 40 -8.11 -5.07 0.21
CA GLY A 40 -8.83 -4.91 -1.05
C GLY A 40 -7.92 -4.65 -2.24
N GLY A 41 -8.40 -5.07 -3.42
CA GLY A 41 -7.77 -4.88 -4.72
C GLY A 41 -8.75 -4.48 -5.80
N ASN A 42 -9.95 -4.02 -5.41
CA ASN A 42 -11.00 -3.65 -6.34
C ASN A 42 -10.74 -2.24 -6.83
N VAL A 43 -10.01 -2.14 -7.92
CA VAL A 43 -9.65 -0.86 -8.53
C VAL A 43 -10.05 -0.87 -10.00
N ASP A 44 -10.64 0.24 -10.43
CA ASP A 44 -10.83 0.50 -11.84
C ASP A 44 -9.47 0.89 -12.44
N LEU A 45 -8.99 0.06 -13.36
CA LEU A 45 -7.72 0.28 -14.01
C LEU A 45 -7.76 1.56 -14.87
N ASP A 46 -8.87 1.87 -15.52
CA ASP A 46 -8.94 3.05 -16.40
C ASP A 46 -8.90 4.37 -15.61
N ALA A 47 -9.28 4.34 -14.33
CA ALA A 47 -9.27 5.48 -13.43
C ALA A 47 -7.91 5.72 -12.74
N LEU A 48 -6.92 4.86 -12.96
CA LEU A 48 -5.61 5.00 -12.33
C LEU A 48 -4.77 6.11 -12.96
N PRO A 49 -3.92 6.80 -12.18
CA PRO A 49 -3.05 7.85 -12.69
C PRO A 49 -1.81 7.26 -13.39
N TRP A 50 -2.04 6.65 -14.55
CA TRP A 50 -1.00 6.02 -15.37
C TRP A 50 0.08 7.01 -15.81
N ASN A 51 -0.32 8.26 -16.05
CA ASN A 51 0.52 9.30 -16.65
C ASN A 51 1.20 10.23 -15.62
N LEU A 52 1.23 9.84 -14.34
CA LEU A 52 2.11 10.48 -13.35
C LEU A 52 3.56 10.00 -13.46
#